data_AF-A0A7G9NYK0-F1
#
_entry.id   AF-A0A7G9NYK0-F1
#
_cell.length_a   1.000
_cell.length_b   1.000
_cell.length_c   1.000
_cell.angle_alpha   90.00
_cell.angle_beta   90.00
_cell.angle_gamma   90.00
#
_symmetry.space_group_name_H-M   'P 1'
#
loop_
_entity.id
_entity.type
_entity.pdbx_description
1 polymer ?
#
loop_
_entity_poly.entity_id
_entity_poly.type
_entity_poly.pdbx_seq_one_letter_code
_entity_poly.pdbx_strand_id
1 'polypeptide(L)'
;MPETTEQKRRSILRRIESLEEAIDKATEYLETGKHAHWSGFRAMFVQKVRDGKELPPHKDWVKNVFLPRQEKALDREERLLERIGE
;
A
#
# COMPACT_ATOMS: atom_id res chain seq x y z
N MET A 1 -10.62 21.72 17.08
CA MET A 1 -11.78 20.78 17.15
C MET A 1 -11.21 19.37 17.15
N PRO A 2 -11.50 18.52 18.16
CA PRO A 2 -11.13 17.12 18.08
C PRO A 2 -11.86 16.46 16.89
N GLU A 3 -11.15 15.60 16.17
CA GLU A 3 -11.73 14.81 15.08
C GLU A 3 -12.84 13.90 15.63
N THR A 4 -14.02 13.92 15.01
CA THR A 4 -15.15 13.10 15.45
C THR A 4 -14.88 11.63 15.17
N THR A 5 -15.49 10.72 15.94
CA THR A 5 -15.38 9.26 15.74
C THR A 5 -15.70 8.87 14.28
N GLU A 6 -16.67 9.55 13.67
CA GLU A 6 -17.07 9.36 12.27
C GLU A 6 -16.02 9.84 11.25
N GLN A 7 -15.28 10.91 11.57
CA GLN A 7 -14.17 11.37 10.74
C GLN A 7 -12.99 10.37 10.83
N LYS A 8 -12.67 9.89 12.04
CA LYS A 8 -11.64 8.86 12.24
C LYS A 8 -11.97 7.58 11.50
N ARG A 9 -13.21 7.10 11.61
CA ARG A 9 -13.69 5.90 10.90
C ARG A 9 -13.51 6.03 9.38
N ARG A 10 -13.94 7.14 8.79
CA ARG A 10 -13.76 7.39 7.35
C ARG A 10 -12.29 7.48 6.95
N SER A 11 -11.45 8.05 7.80
CA SER A 11 -10.00 8.11 7.58
C SER A 11 -9.37 6.71 7.52
N ILE A 12 -9.76 5.83 8.45
CA ILE A 12 -9.30 4.45 8.51
C ILE A 12 -9.78 3.64 7.30
N LEU A 13 -11.06 3.76 6.93
CA LEU A 13 -11.61 3.08 5.75
C LEU A 13 -10.85 3.45 4.46
N ARG A 14 -10.52 4.74 4.27
CA ARG A 14 -9.70 5.17 3.11
C ARG A 14 -8.30 4.58 3.12
N ARG A 15 -7.70 4.38 4.30
CA ARG A 15 -6.38 3.75 4.42
C ARG A 15 -6.45 2.27 4.08
N ILE A 16 -7.48 1.57 4.57
CA ILE A 16 -7.75 0.17 4.23
C ILE A 16 -7.87 0.02 2.71
N GLU A 17 -8.73 0.80 2.06
CA GLU A 17 -8.93 0.79 0.60
C GLU A 17 -7.60 1.01 -0.15
N SER A 18 -6.78 1.97 0.31
CA SER A 18 -5.47 2.25 -0.30
C SER A 18 -4.46 1.11 -0.10
N LEU A 19 -4.55 0.39 1.02
CA LEU A 19 -3.66 -0.74 1.33
C LEU A 19 -4.03 -1.98 0.52
N GLU A 20 -5.33 -2.27 0.39
CA GLU A 20 -5.86 -3.34 -0.47
C GLU A 20 -5.44 -3.10 -1.92
N GLU A 21 -5.67 -1.90 -2.45
CA GLU A 21 -5.26 -1.55 -3.82
C GLU A 21 -3.74 -1.73 -4.03
N ALA A 22 -2.93 -1.39 -3.02
CA ALA A 22 -1.47 -1.57 -3.07
C ALA A 22 -1.05 -3.05 -3.06
N ILE A 23 -1.76 -3.90 -2.31
CA ILE A 23 -1.53 -5.34 -2.23
C ILE A 23 -1.91 -6.02 -3.55
N ASP A 24 -3.08 -5.71 -4.09
CA ASP A 24 -3.57 -6.26 -5.37
C ASP A 24 -2.60 -5.95 -6.51
N LYS A 25 -2.22 -4.68 -6.60
CA LYS A 25 -1.20 -4.22 -7.53
C LYS A 25 0.09 -5.02 -7.34
N ALA A 26 0.67 -5.04 -6.14
CA ALA A 26 1.91 -5.75 -5.88
C ALA A 26 1.86 -7.22 -6.28
N THR A 27 0.72 -7.89 -6.05
CA THR A 27 0.46 -9.27 -6.47
C THR A 27 0.45 -9.39 -8.00
N GLU A 28 -0.28 -8.52 -8.70
CA GLU A 28 -0.30 -8.47 -10.17
C GLU A 28 1.11 -8.28 -10.75
N TYR A 29 1.94 -7.43 -10.15
CA TYR A 29 3.33 -7.22 -10.57
C TYR A 29 4.21 -8.46 -10.36
N LEU A 30 4.04 -9.16 -9.24
CA LEU A 30 4.78 -10.39 -8.98
C LEU A 30 4.45 -11.45 -10.02
N GLU A 31 3.16 -11.61 -10.36
CA GLU A 31 2.66 -12.57 -11.34
C GLU A 31 3.04 -12.21 -12.78
N THR A 32 2.69 -11.01 -13.23
CA THR A 32 2.77 -10.61 -14.64
C THR A 32 4.07 -9.91 -14.99
N GLY A 33 4.79 -9.38 -14.00
CA GLY A 33 5.93 -8.47 -14.21
C GLY A 33 5.53 -7.09 -14.78
N LYS A 34 4.24 -6.84 -15.03
CA LYS A 34 3.76 -5.54 -15.49
C LYS A 34 3.74 -4.59 -14.31
N HIS A 35 4.58 -3.57 -14.38
CA HIS A 35 4.47 -2.39 -13.53
C HIS A 35 3.76 -1.34 -14.35
N ALA A 36 2.42 -1.33 -14.32
CA ALA A 36 1.70 -0.20 -14.87
C ALA A 36 2.14 1.06 -14.11
N HIS A 37 2.02 2.23 -14.72
CA HIS A 37 2.35 3.54 -14.16
C HIS A 37 1.57 3.83 -12.86
N TRP A 38 1.91 3.14 -11.77
CA TRP A 38 1.20 3.19 -10.51
C TRP A 38 1.55 4.50 -9.82
N SER A 39 0.76 5.53 -10.10
CA SER A 39 0.68 6.70 -9.24
C SER A 39 0.33 6.23 -7.83
N GLY A 40 1.28 6.32 -6.90
CA GLY A 40 1.11 5.89 -5.50
C GLY A 40 2.09 4.81 -5.05
N PHE A 41 2.78 4.12 -5.97
CA PHE A 41 3.90 3.27 -5.58
C PHE A 41 5.15 4.11 -5.37
N ARG A 42 5.13 4.94 -4.32
CA ARG A 42 6.32 5.62 -3.85
C ARG A 42 7.20 4.54 -3.25
N ALA A 43 8.03 3.91 -4.07
CA ALA A 43 9.08 3.05 -3.56
C ALA A 43 9.79 3.85 -2.47
N MET A 44 9.80 3.36 -1.23
CA MET A 44 10.67 3.93 -0.18
C MET A 44 12.16 3.74 -0.50
N PHE A 45 12.48 3.38 -1.74
CA PHE A 45 13.79 3.15 -2.29
C PHE A 45 13.99 4.18 -3.39
N VAL A 46 15.15 4.82 -3.33
CA VAL A 46 15.71 5.76 -4.33
C VAL A 46 15.13 5.48 -5.71
N GLN A 47 14.42 6.45 -6.29
CA GLN A 47 13.92 6.36 -7.67
C GLN A 47 15.08 5.93 -8.57
N LYS A 48 15.04 4.69 -9.06
CA LYS A 48 16.07 4.19 -9.96
C LYS A 48 15.67 4.59 -11.36
N VAL A 49 16.32 5.63 -11.88
CA VAL A 49 16.18 6.04 -13.27
C VAL A 49 17.30 5.39 -14.07
N ARG A 50 16.96 4.68 -15.15
CA ARG A 50 17.91 4.17 -16.14
C ARG A 50 17.46 4.63 -17.52
N ASP A 51 18.35 5.25 -18.28
CA ASP A 51 18.07 5.78 -19.62
C ASP A 51 16.84 6.71 -19.67
N GLY A 52 16.66 7.53 -18.62
CA GLY A 52 15.52 8.46 -18.49
C GLY A 52 14.18 7.81 -18.13
N LYS A 53 14.14 6.48 -17.88
CA LYS A 53 12.94 5.75 -17.48
C LYS A 53 13.03 5.31 -16.01
N GLU A 54 11.93 5.47 -15.28
CA GLU A 54 11.80 4.96 -13.92
C GLU A 54 11.72 3.43 -13.95
N LEU A 55 12.63 2.76 -13.24
CA LEU A 55 12.65 1.32 -13.14
C LEU A 55 11.70 0.84 -12.03
N PRO A 56 11.00 -0.27 -12.25
CA PRO A 56 10.19 -0.87 -11.20
C PRO A 56 11.04 -1.36 -10.03
N PRO A 57 10.44 -1.49 -8.83
CA PRO A 57 11.07 -2.18 -7.72
C PRO A 57 11.41 -3.64 -8.06
N HIS A 58 12.47 -4.18 -7.48
CA HIS A 58 12.85 -5.59 -7.69
C HIS A 58 11.75 -6.53 -7.18
N LYS A 59 11.41 -7.59 -7.92
CA LYS A 59 10.37 -8.56 -7.53
C LYS A 59 10.62 -9.16 -6.15
N ASP A 60 11.84 -9.55 -5.83
CA ASP A 60 12.17 -10.07 -4.49
C ASP A 60 11.93 -9.06 -3.37
N TRP A 61 12.15 -7.78 -3.64
CA TRP A 61 11.86 -6.75 -2.65
C TRP A 61 10.34 -6.59 -2.49
N VAL A 62 9.58 -6.61 -3.60
CA VAL A 62 8.12 -6.55 -3.54
C VAL A 62 7.57 -7.72 -2.72
N LYS A 63 8.03 -8.94 -3.01
CA LYS A 63 7.60 -10.18 -2.34
C LYS A 63 8.00 -10.23 -0.86
N ASN A 64 9.25 -9.88 -0.53
CA ASN A 64 9.78 -10.14 0.82
C ASN A 64 9.71 -8.93 1.76
N VAL A 65 9.49 -7.72 1.22
CA VAL A 65 9.51 -6.49 2.03
C VAL A 65 8.25 -5.66 1.85
N PHE A 66 7.83 -5.38 0.62
CA PHE A 66 6.66 -4.53 0.40
C PHE A 66 5.36 -5.22 0.83
N LEU A 67 5.06 -6.37 0.22
CA LEU A 67 3.81 -7.09 0.45
C LEU A 67 3.60 -7.41 1.94
N PRO A 68 4.58 -7.98 2.67
CA PRO A 68 4.40 -8.28 4.09
C PRO A 68 4.25 -7.03 4.97
N ARG A 69 4.72 -5.86 4.51
CA ARG A 69 4.52 -4.59 5.23
C ARG A 69 3.11 -4.05 5.02
N GLN A 70 2.58 -4.13 3.80
CA GLN A 70 1.22 -3.68 3.51
C GLN A 70 0.19 -4.58 4.20
N GLU A 71 0.36 -5.90 4.14
CA GLU A 71 -0.52 -6.85 4.86
C GLU A 71 -0.56 -6.58 6.36
N LYS A 72 0.60 -6.32 6.98
CA LYS A 72 0.69 -5.94 8.40
C LYS A 72 0.06 -4.58 8.70
N ALA A 73 0.09 -3.64 7.76
CA ALA A 73 -0.55 -2.35 7.91
C ALA A 73 -2.08 -2.49 7.80
N LEU A 74 -2.55 -3.33 6.88
CA LEU A 74 -3.96 -3.64 6.69
C LEU A 74 -4.56 -4.24 7.96
N ASP A 75 -3.96 -5.32 8.50
CA ASP A 75 -4.38 -5.95 9.76
C ASP A 75 -4.44 -4.95 10.94
N ARG A 76 -3.53 -3.97 10.97
CA ARG A 76 -3.54 -2.94 12.01
C ARG A 76 -4.70 -1.96 11.86
N GLU A 77 -4.99 -1.52 10.64
CA GLU A 77 -6.07 -0.57 10.37
C GLU A 77 -7.44 -1.25 10.52
N GLU A 78 -7.58 -2.53 10.15
CA GLU A 78 -8.78 -3.35 10.40
C GLU A 78 -9.06 -3.47 11.90
N ARG A 79 -8.06 -3.84 12.71
CA ARG A 79 -8.21 -3.88 14.18
C ARG A 79 -8.52 -2.52 14.79
N LEU A 80 -8.00 -1.44 14.21
CA LEU A 80 -8.31 -0.09 14.67
C LEU A 80 -9.76 0.29 14.34
N LEU A 81 -10.25 -0.14 13.17
CA LEU A 81 -11.64 0.05 12.76
C LEU A 81 -12.59 -0.70 13.70
N GLU A 82 -12.28 -1.95 14.03
CA GLU A 82 -13.06 -2.76 14.99
C GLU A 82 -13.20 -2.05 16.34
N ARG A 83 -12.09 -1.57 16.90
CA ARG A 83 -12.06 -0.86 18.21
C ARG A 83 -12.79 0.47 18.25
N ILE A 84 -13.01 1.10 17.10
CA ILE A 84 -13.77 2.36 16.98
C ILE A 84 -15.25 2.07 16.69
N GLY A 85 -15.57 0.85 16.23
CA GLY A 85 -16.93 0.36 16.04
C GLY A 85 -17.58 -0.22 17.30
N GLU A 86 -16.78 -0.64 18.29
CA GLU A 86 -17.20 -0.93 19.68
C GLU A 86 -17.40 0.36 20.51
#